data_AF-A0A838TA37-F1
#
_entry.id   AF-A0A838TA37-F1
#
_cell.length_a   1.000
_cell.length_b   1.000
_cell.length_c   1.000
_cell.angle_alpha   90.00
_cell.angle_beta   90.00
_cell.angle_gamma   90.00
#
_symmetry.space_group_name_H-M   'P 1'
#
loop_
_entity.id
_entity.type
_entity.pdbx_description
1 polymer ?
#
loop_
_entity_poly.entity_id
_entity_poly.type
_entity_poly.pdbx_seq_one_letter_code
_entity_poly.pdbx_strand_id
1 'polypeptide(L)'
;MDKLFVVIMSLFLFFSCNTYDVAPIKRGYSSHTVIEKIGEPKLKRNMDTGVDWWYYGKRQVVVFENDTVTRVIHNIKSELDSLNSVQKRKSAIIGDK
;
A
#
# COMPACT_ATOMS: atom_id res chain seq x y z
N MET A 1 43.79 4.12 -4.03
CA MET A 1 42.44 4.61 -4.43
C MET A 1 41.37 4.07 -3.47
N ASP A 2 41.72 3.87 -2.20
CA ASP A 2 41.01 2.94 -1.31
C ASP A 2 40.17 3.64 -0.23
N LYS A 3 40.26 4.99 -0.16
CA LYS A 3 39.54 5.79 0.84
C LYS A 3 38.13 6.20 0.40
N LEU A 4 37.82 6.12 -0.91
CA LEU A 4 36.53 6.54 -1.45
C LEU A 4 35.41 5.49 -1.22
N PHE A 5 35.78 4.21 -1.13
CA PHE A 5 34.83 3.10 -1.00
C PHE A 5 34.12 3.07 0.37
N VAL A 6 34.80 3.53 1.42
CA VAL A 6 34.28 3.52 2.80
C VAL A 6 33.14 4.54 2.99
N VAL A 7 33.16 5.65 2.23
CA VAL A 7 32.14 6.71 2.34
C VAL A 7 30.82 6.29 1.69
N ILE A 8 30.85 5.50 0.63
CA ILE A 8 29.63 5.03 -0.06
C ILE A 8 28.90 3.98 0.78
N MET A 9 29.64 3.20 1.58
CA MET A 9 29.09 2.10 2.37
C MET A 9 28.31 2.57 3.61
N SER A 10 28.61 3.76 4.15
CA SER A 10 27.90 4.31 5.31
C SER A 10 26.53 4.91 4.98
N LEU A 11 26.26 5.28 3.72
CA LEU A 11 24.93 5.78 3.31
C LEU A 11 23.85 4.70 3.28
N PHE A 12 24.21 3.42 3.17
CA PHE A 12 23.24 2.32 3.11
C PHE A 12 22.68 1.90 4.48
N LEU A 13 23.25 2.38 5.58
CA LEU A 13 22.86 1.95 6.94
C LEU A 13 21.61 2.65 7.49
N PHE A 14 21.07 3.66 6.80
CA PHE A 14 19.88 4.41 7.27
C PHE A 14 18.52 3.86 6.77
N PHE A 15 18.49 2.84 5.92
CA PHE A 15 17.23 2.32 5.35
C PHE A 15 16.53 1.25 6.20
N SER A 16 17.05 0.88 7.37
CA SER A 16 16.59 -0.31 8.12
C SER A 16 15.47 -0.08 9.15
N CYS A 17 14.81 1.08 9.19
CA CYS A 17 13.77 1.32 10.20
C CYS A 17 12.57 2.11 9.66
N ASN A 18 11.93 1.63 8.59
CA ASN A 18 10.59 2.11 8.22
C ASN A 18 9.53 1.10 8.67
N THR A 19 9.01 1.30 9.88
CA THR A 19 7.62 0.96 10.18
C THR A 19 6.75 1.90 9.37
N TYR A 20 6.33 1.45 8.19
CA TYR A 20 5.45 2.23 7.34
C TYR A 20 4.13 2.50 8.08
N ASP A 21 3.76 3.77 8.18
CA ASP A 21 2.46 4.20 8.65
C ASP A 21 1.73 4.91 7.51
N VAL A 22 0.61 4.34 7.07
CA VAL A 22 -0.23 4.90 6.00
C VAL A 22 -1.34 5.81 6.54
N ALA A 23 -1.44 6.02 7.86
CA ALA A 23 -2.37 6.98 8.49
C ALA A 23 -2.33 8.41 7.92
N PRO A 24 -1.17 9.00 7.55
CA PRO A 24 -1.14 10.36 7.03
C PRO A 24 -1.57 10.49 5.56
N ILE A 25 -1.81 9.37 4.86
CA ILE A 25 -2.20 9.37 3.44
C ILE A 25 -3.71 9.54 3.31
N LYS A 26 -4.12 10.43 2.39
CA LYS A 26 -5.52 10.75 2.13
C LYS A 26 -5.86 10.55 0.65
N ARG A 27 -7.14 10.38 0.36
CA ARG A 27 -7.64 10.37 -1.02
C ARG A 27 -7.29 11.67 -1.73
N GLY A 28 -6.97 11.57 -3.02
CA GLY A 28 -6.57 12.72 -3.84
C GLY A 28 -5.08 13.05 -3.83
N TYR A 29 -4.26 12.40 -2.97
CA TYR A 29 -2.81 12.55 -3.06
C TYR A 29 -2.26 11.91 -4.32
N SER A 30 -1.21 12.49 -4.90
CA SER A 30 -0.47 11.86 -6.00
C SER A 30 0.50 10.81 -5.47
N SER A 31 0.96 9.90 -6.34
CA SER A 31 1.98 8.90 -5.96
C SER A 31 3.26 9.56 -5.42
N HIS A 32 3.67 10.68 -6.00
CA HIS A 32 4.79 11.48 -5.54
C HIS A 32 4.63 11.95 -4.08
N THR A 33 3.50 12.56 -3.75
CA THR A 33 3.22 13.03 -2.38
C THR A 33 3.18 11.87 -1.39
N VAL A 34 2.73 10.68 -1.81
CA VAL A 34 2.77 9.49 -0.95
C VAL A 34 4.21 9.06 -0.68
N ILE A 35 5.07 9.01 -1.70
CA ILE A 35 6.49 8.64 -1.55
C ILE A 35 7.21 9.65 -0.65
N GLU A 36 6.98 10.94 -0.81
CA GLU A 36 7.58 11.96 0.05
C GLU A 36 7.19 11.82 1.52
N LYS A 37 5.93 11.43 1.79
CA LYS A 37 5.41 11.36 3.15
C LYS A 37 5.80 10.08 3.89
N ILE A 38 5.73 8.94 3.21
CA ILE A 38 5.84 7.63 3.86
C ILE A 38 6.90 6.72 3.21
N GLY A 39 7.59 7.19 2.19
CA GLY A 39 8.62 6.46 1.46
C GLY A 39 8.10 5.55 0.35
N GLU A 40 9.02 4.77 -0.22
CA GLU A 40 8.70 3.79 -1.25
C GLU A 40 7.95 2.58 -0.67
N PRO A 41 6.95 2.02 -1.38
CA PRO A 41 6.29 0.80 -0.94
C PRO A 41 7.23 -0.40 -1.06
N LYS A 42 6.96 -1.44 -0.26
CA LYS A 42 7.69 -2.72 -0.33
C LYS A 42 7.38 -3.48 -1.62
N LEU A 43 6.16 -3.35 -2.14
CA LEU A 43 5.73 -4.01 -3.36
C LEU A 43 4.74 -3.11 -4.10
N LYS A 44 4.90 -3.00 -5.42
CA LYS A 44 3.95 -2.38 -6.34
C LYS A 44 3.34 -3.48 -7.21
N ARG A 45 2.01 -3.51 -7.34
CA ARG A 45 1.30 -4.32 -8.33
C ARG A 45 0.49 -3.40 -9.20
N ASN A 46 0.86 -3.31 -10.47
CA ASN A 46 0.08 -2.60 -11.46
C ASN A 46 -0.92 -3.58 -12.05
N MET A 47 -2.20 -3.19 -12.07
CA MET A 47 -3.23 -3.91 -12.80
C MET A 47 -3.39 -3.26 -14.17
N ASP A 48 -3.60 -4.06 -15.22
CA ASP A 48 -3.77 -3.59 -16.60
C ASP A 48 -4.96 -2.62 -16.78
N THR A 49 -5.79 -2.46 -15.74
CA THR A 49 -6.91 -1.53 -15.67
C THR A 49 -6.52 -0.10 -15.27
N GLY A 50 -5.23 0.24 -15.19
CA GLY A 50 -4.76 1.56 -14.73
C GLY A 50 -4.92 1.78 -13.22
N VAL A 51 -5.01 0.68 -12.46
CA VAL A 51 -5.14 0.69 -11.00
C VAL A 51 -3.89 0.08 -10.38
N ASP A 52 -3.20 0.84 -9.54
CA ASP A 52 -1.95 0.42 -8.92
C ASP A 52 -2.13 0.17 -7.43
N TRP A 53 -1.65 -0.99 -6.96
CA TRP A 53 -1.74 -1.42 -5.57
C TRP A 53 -0.36 -1.40 -4.95
N TRP A 54 -0.16 -0.50 -3.99
CA TRP A 54 1.12 -0.27 -3.34
C TRP A 54 1.07 -0.79 -1.90
N TYR A 55 1.89 -1.78 -1.61
CA TYR A 55 1.93 -2.47 -0.32
C TYR A 55 3.05 -1.91 0.55
N TYR A 56 2.67 -1.31 1.66
CA TYR A 56 3.58 -0.72 2.64
C TYR A 56 3.85 -1.65 3.84
N GLY A 57 3.10 -2.74 3.95
CA GLY A 57 3.32 -3.77 4.95
C GLY A 57 2.48 -5.02 4.67
N LYS A 58 2.39 -5.92 5.64
CA LYS A 58 1.59 -7.15 5.48
C LYS A 58 0.09 -6.89 5.33
N ARG A 59 -0.41 -5.71 5.75
CA ARG A 59 -1.84 -5.41 5.82
C ARG A 59 -2.22 -4.01 5.32
N GLN A 60 -1.23 -3.19 4.98
CA GLN A 60 -1.44 -1.80 4.58
C GLN A 60 -1.25 -1.67 3.07
N VAL A 61 -2.25 -1.10 2.40
CA VAL A 61 -2.25 -0.92 0.95
C VAL A 61 -2.77 0.48 0.62
N VAL A 62 -2.08 1.16 -0.29
CA VAL A 62 -2.56 2.38 -0.94
C VAL A 62 -2.91 2.03 -2.39
N VAL A 63 -4.12 2.38 -2.82
CA VAL A 63 -4.62 2.12 -4.17
C VAL A 63 -4.65 3.43 -4.93
N PHE A 64 -4.03 3.42 -6.10
CA PHE A 64 -3.99 4.53 -7.04
C PHE A 64 -4.83 4.20 -8.28
N GLU A 65 -5.42 5.24 -8.86
CA GLU A 65 -6.01 5.21 -10.19
C GLU A 65 -5.58 6.50 -10.89
N ASN A 66 -4.97 6.39 -12.06
CA ASN A 66 -4.42 7.54 -12.79
C ASN A 66 -3.55 8.45 -11.90
N ASP A 67 -2.55 7.87 -11.22
CA ASP A 67 -1.64 8.56 -10.29
C ASP A 67 -2.28 9.14 -9.02
N THR A 68 -3.58 8.94 -8.79
CA THR A 68 -4.30 9.54 -7.66
C THR A 68 -4.74 8.50 -6.65
N VAL A 69 -4.50 8.74 -5.35
CA VAL A 69 -4.97 7.85 -4.28
C VAL A 69 -6.50 7.83 -4.27
N THR A 70 -7.08 6.67 -4.57
CA THR A 70 -8.52 6.43 -4.49
C THR A 70 -8.91 5.71 -3.20
N ARG A 71 -8.01 4.90 -2.64
CA ARG A 71 -8.26 4.15 -1.40
C ARG A 71 -7.01 3.97 -0.57
N VAL A 72 -7.17 4.06 0.76
CA VAL A 72 -6.15 3.70 1.75
C VAL A 72 -6.72 2.61 2.62
N ILE A 73 -6.06 1.46 2.67
CA ILE A 73 -6.48 0.28 3.42
C ILE A 73 -5.46 0.08 4.54
N HIS A 74 -5.84 0.38 5.78
CA HIS A 74 -4.95 0.22 6.94
C HIS A 74 -4.81 -1.25 7.39
N ASN A 75 -5.84 -2.06 7.14
CA ASN A 75 -5.85 -3.48 7.48
C ASN A 75 -6.68 -4.29 6.47
N ILE A 76 -6.00 -4.87 5.49
CA ILE A 76 -6.63 -5.67 4.42
C ILE A 76 -7.42 -6.87 4.95
N LYS A 77 -7.06 -7.42 6.12
CA LYS A 77 -7.79 -8.54 6.72
C LYS A 77 -9.21 -8.11 7.13
N SER A 78 -9.34 -6.92 7.72
CA SER A 78 -10.64 -6.36 8.12
C SER A 78 -11.51 -6.02 6.91
N GLU A 79 -10.90 -5.54 5.82
CA GLU A 79 -11.60 -5.26 4.57
C GLU A 79 -12.13 -6.56 3.93
N LEU A 80 -11.31 -7.62 3.92
CA LEU A 80 -11.68 -8.92 3.35
C LEU A 80 -12.80 -9.61 4.16
N ASP A 81 -12.75 -9.53 5.49
CA ASP A 81 -13.79 -10.07 6.37
C ASP A 81 -15.14 -9.35 6.14
N SER A 82 -15.10 -8.05 5.86
CA SER A 82 -16.29 -7.26 5.51
C SER A 82 -16.90 -7.70 4.17
N LEU A 83 -16.07 -7.91 3.14
CA LEU A 83 -16.54 -8.39 1.83
C LEU A 83 -17.11 -9.82 1.90
N ASN A 84 -16.47 -10.72 2.64
CA ASN A 84 -16.94 -12.08 2.84
C ASN A 84 -18.29 -12.13 3.58
N SER A 85 -18.50 -11.23 4.55
CA SER A 85 -19.77 -11.14 5.28
C SER A 85 -20.93 -10.70 4.38
N VAL A 86 -20.68 -9.84 3.39
CA VAL A 86 -21.67 -9.41 2.39
C VAL A 86 -22.03 -10.56 1.45
N GLN A 87 -21.02 -11.33 1.01
CA GLN A 87 -21.26 -12.50 0.15
C GLN A 87 -22.11 -13.56 0.86
N LYS A 88 -21.86 -13.81 2.15
CA LYS A 88 -22.67 -14.73 2.95
C LYS A 88 -24.13 -14.30 3.06
N ARG A 89 -24.41 -12.98 3.16
CA ARG A 89 -25.79 -12.46 3.17
C ARG A 89 -26.47 -12.56 1.81
N LYS A 90 -25.75 -12.35 0.71
CA LYS A 90 -26.32 -12.52 -0.65
C LYS A 90 -26.69 -13.96 -0.95
N SER A 91 -25.87 -14.94 -0.53
CA SER A 91 -26.22 -16.36 -0.68
C SER A 91 -27.43 -16.78 0.15
N ALA A 92 -27.64 -16.19 1.33
CA ALA A 92 -28.82 -16.48 2.17
C ALA A 92 -30.14 -15.94 1.62
N ILE A 93 -30.10 -14.90 0.78
CA ILE A 93 -31.31 -14.30 0.16
C ILE A 93 -31.68 -15.02 -1.16
N ILE A 94 -30.71 -15.69 -1.81
CA ILE A 94 -30.92 -16.38 -3.09
C ILE A 94 -31.23 -17.88 -2.90
N GLY A 95 -30.86 -18.46 -1.76
CA GLY A 95 -31.10 -19.87 -1.45
C GLY A 95 -32.47 -20.20 -0.84
N ASP A 96 -33.36 -19.21 -0.70
CA ASP A 96 -34.71 -19.39 -0.15
C ASP A 96 -35.75 -19.06 -1.24
N LYS A 97 -35.76 -19.88 -2.30
CA LYS A 97 -36.87 -19.94 -3.26
C LYS A 97 -36.96 -21.31 -3.91
#